data_AF-A0A0D0DP18-F1
#
_entry.id   AF-A0A0D0DP18-F1
#
_cell.length_a   1.000
_cell.length_b   1.000
_cell.length_c   1.000
_cell.angle_alpha   90.00
_cell.angle_beta   90.00
_cell.angle_gamma   90.00
#
_symmetry.space_group_name_H-M   'P 1'
#
loop_
_entity.id
_entity.type
_entity.pdbx_description
1 polymer ?
#
loop_
_entity_poly.entity_id
_entity_poly.type
_entity_poly.pdbx_seq_one_letter_code
_entity_poly.pdbx_strand_id
1 'polypeptide(L)'
;MPGVEDYEINKLVDEKVDIFWKGIESGANKRGQILVTFSEKKPKKSWFQVYVGEEDVPWEQWIVNAELRQPKSDRDRQEFTNTLSATLTKSLQIMLTHTSSGEGRAAVPLITNATGISPFPIRITVKVDGVEVG
;
A
#
# COMPACT_ATOMS: atom_id res chain seq x y z
N MET A 1 -3.03 -15.28 -7.50
CA MET A 1 -2.56 -13.89 -7.75
C MET A 1 -1.05 -13.92 -7.86
N PRO A 2 -0.43 -13.09 -8.71
CA PRO A 2 1.02 -12.95 -8.70
C PRO A 2 1.48 -12.41 -7.35
N GLY A 3 2.63 -12.86 -6.87
CA GLY A 3 3.25 -12.42 -5.61
C GLY A 3 4.77 -12.51 -5.71
N VAL A 4 5.46 -11.73 -4.90
CA VAL A 4 6.92 -11.82 -4.78
C VAL A 4 7.24 -12.74 -3.60
N GLU A 5 8.02 -13.78 -3.84
CA GLU A 5 8.44 -14.71 -2.79
C GLU A 5 9.64 -14.12 -2.03
N ASP A 6 9.34 -13.36 -0.98
CA ASP A 6 10.34 -12.76 -0.11
C ASP A 6 9.90 -12.73 1.33
N TYR A 7 10.80 -13.13 2.21
CA TYR A 7 10.50 -13.27 3.63
C TYR A 7 10.19 -11.92 4.28
N GLU A 8 11.00 -10.89 4.03
CA GLU A 8 10.86 -9.59 4.68
C GLU A 8 9.61 -8.85 4.19
N ILE A 9 9.32 -8.89 2.88
CA ILE A 9 8.09 -8.31 2.32
C ILE A 9 6.86 -9.05 2.82
N ASN A 10 6.86 -10.39 2.84
CA ASN A 10 5.72 -11.15 3.35
C ASN A 10 5.46 -10.83 4.82
N LYS A 11 6.51 -10.80 5.63
CA LYS A 11 6.41 -10.42 7.04
C LYS A 11 5.86 -9.01 7.23
N LEU A 12 6.36 -8.02 6.47
CA LEU A 12 5.86 -6.64 6.52
C LEU A 12 4.37 -6.56 6.15
N VAL A 13 3.95 -7.27 5.11
CA VAL A 13 2.54 -7.31 4.67
C VAL A 13 1.68 -7.94 5.76
N ASP A 14 2.07 -9.10 6.29
CA ASP A 14 1.32 -9.81 7.31
C ASP A 14 1.18 -8.99 8.60
N GLU A 15 2.27 -8.35 9.06
CA GLU A 15 2.26 -7.46 10.22
C GLU A 15 1.28 -6.28 10.03
N LYS A 16 1.29 -5.64 8.85
CA LYS A 16 0.42 -4.49 8.58
C LYS A 16 -1.03 -4.90 8.35
N VAL A 17 -1.29 -6.07 7.79
CA VAL A 17 -2.64 -6.64 7.67
C VAL A 17 -3.21 -6.97 9.05
N ASP A 18 -2.41 -7.53 9.96
CA ASP A 18 -2.83 -7.81 11.35
C ASP A 18 -3.13 -6.51 12.12
N ILE A 19 -2.29 -5.48 11.98
CA ILE A 19 -2.56 -4.14 12.54
C ILE A 19 -3.88 -3.57 11.99
N PHE A 20 -4.11 -3.67 10.69
CA PHE A 20 -5.36 -3.24 10.07
C PHE A 20 -6.56 -3.99 10.61
N TRP A 21 -6.47 -5.31 10.75
CA TRP A 21 -7.54 -6.14 11.31
C TRP A 21 -7.89 -5.73 12.74
N LYS A 22 -6.90 -5.61 13.63
CA LYS A 22 -7.10 -5.16 15.01
C LYS A 22 -7.69 -3.76 15.07
N GLY A 23 -7.18 -2.86 14.22
CA GLY A 23 -7.68 -1.50 14.11
C GLY A 23 -9.15 -1.46 13.70
N ILE A 24 -9.53 -2.15 12.63
CA ILE A 24 -10.90 -2.11 12.07
C ILE A 24 -11.92 -2.82 12.98
N GLU A 25 -11.51 -3.87 13.71
CA GLU A 25 -12.34 -4.52 14.72
C GLU A 25 -12.69 -3.57 15.87
N SER A 26 -11.75 -2.74 16.30
CA SER A 26 -11.98 -1.73 17.33
C SER A 26 -12.68 -0.46 16.82
N GLY A 27 -12.56 -0.16 15.52
CA GLY A 27 -13.08 1.04 14.88
C GLY A 27 -14.61 1.10 14.80
N ALA A 28 -15.16 2.32 14.79
CA ALA A 28 -16.60 2.57 14.82
C ALA A 28 -17.26 2.27 13.47
N ASN A 29 -16.60 2.63 12.37
CA ASN A 29 -17.19 2.57 11.02
C ASN A 29 -16.84 1.29 10.24
N LYS A 30 -16.06 0.36 10.83
CA LYS A 30 -15.58 -0.86 10.16
C LYS A 30 -14.95 -0.61 8.79
N ARG A 31 -14.28 0.54 8.67
CA ARG A 31 -13.61 1.01 7.44
C ARG A 31 -12.22 1.52 7.78
N GLY A 32 -11.31 1.37 6.84
CA GLY A 32 -9.97 1.92 6.94
C GLY A 32 -9.25 1.92 5.60
N GLN A 33 -8.00 2.35 5.65
CA GLN A 33 -7.13 2.51 4.50
C GLN A 33 -5.78 1.87 4.77
N ILE A 34 -5.23 1.21 3.76
CA ILE A 34 -3.84 0.75 3.74
C ILE A 34 -3.14 1.55 2.64
N LEU A 35 -2.10 2.29 3.01
CA LEU A 35 -1.35 3.16 2.13
C LEU A 35 0.01 2.51 1.86
N VAL A 36 0.30 2.18 0.60
CA VAL A 36 1.61 1.69 0.17
C VAL A 36 2.33 2.84 -0.52
N THR A 37 3.43 3.30 0.06
CA THR A 37 4.21 4.44 -0.43
C THR A 37 5.56 3.97 -0.94
N PHE A 38 5.88 4.36 -2.17
CA PHE A 38 7.19 4.23 -2.76
C PHE A 38 7.92 5.58 -2.69
N SER A 39 9.18 5.54 -2.27
CA SER A 39 10.02 6.72 -2.10
C SER A 39 11.30 6.62 -2.91
N GLU A 40 11.92 7.76 -3.16
CA GLU A 40 13.29 7.87 -3.67
C GLU A 40 14.19 8.38 -2.55
N LYS A 41 15.41 7.85 -2.47
CA LYS A 41 16.43 8.36 -1.56
C LYS A 41 17.07 9.59 -2.16
N LYS A 42 16.94 10.74 -1.50
CA LYS A 42 17.56 12.00 -1.91
C LYS A 42 18.53 12.52 -0.84
N PRO A 43 19.65 13.13 -1.23
CA PRO A 43 20.50 13.83 -0.27
C PRO A 43 19.73 15.01 0.33
N LYS A 44 19.64 15.07 1.65
CA LYS A 44 18.98 16.16 2.36
C LYS A 44 19.80 17.44 2.20
N LYS A 45 19.22 18.45 1.53
CA LYS A 45 19.87 19.76 1.39
C LYS A 45 19.65 20.58 2.66
N SER A 46 20.65 20.65 3.53
CA SER A 46 20.70 21.63 4.63
C SER A 46 21.20 22.97 4.09
N TRP A 47 20.64 24.09 4.56
CA TRP A 47 20.98 25.43 4.07
C TRP A 47 22.42 25.87 4.42
N PHE A 48 23.14 25.08 5.21
CA PHE A 48 24.59 25.14 5.36
C PHE A 48 25.17 23.91 4.64
N GLN A 49 26.18 24.10 3.78
CA GLN A 49 26.78 23.13 2.84
C GLN A 49 27.34 21.81 3.43
N VAL A 50 26.95 21.44 4.63
CA VAL A 50 27.15 20.12 5.21
C VAL A 50 25.98 19.25 4.78
N TYR A 51 26.23 18.25 3.94
CA TYR A 51 25.25 17.21 3.63
C TYR A 51 24.91 16.47 4.92
N VAL A 52 23.68 16.64 5.43
CA VAL A 52 23.21 15.96 6.65
C VAL A 52 22.23 14.85 6.23
N GLY A 53 22.76 13.76 5.71
CA GLY A 53 22.04 12.50 5.50
C GLY A 53 21.21 12.36 4.21
N GLU A 54 20.63 11.19 4.05
CA GLU A 54 19.62 10.86 3.03
C GLU A 54 18.21 11.05 3.60
N GLU A 55 17.26 11.43 2.77
CA GLU A 55 15.82 11.47 3.08
C GLU A 55 15.02 10.67 2.04
N ASP A 56 13.94 10.04 2.49
CA ASP A 56 12.99 9.35 1.64
C ASP A 56 11.92 10.34 1.16
N VAL A 57 11.89 10.61 -0.14
CA VAL A 57 10.90 11.49 -0.78
C VAL A 57 9.85 10.62 -1.49
N PRO A 58 8.57 10.63 -1.06
CA PRO A 58 7.52 9.88 -1.74
C PRO A 58 7.34 10.35 -3.20
N TRP A 59 7.31 9.41 -4.12
CA TRP A 59 7.00 9.68 -5.54
C TRP A 59 5.74 8.95 -6.02
N GLU A 60 5.34 7.87 -5.35
CA GLU A 60 4.09 7.18 -5.63
C GLU A 60 3.43 6.68 -4.34
N GLN A 61 2.09 6.72 -4.30
CA GLN A 61 1.31 6.21 -3.18
C GLN A 61 0.02 5.54 -3.67
N TRP A 62 -0.17 4.30 -3.26
CA TRP A 62 -1.38 3.52 -3.48
C TRP A 62 -2.23 3.50 -2.22
N ILE A 63 -3.50 3.91 -2.35
CA ILE A 63 -4.45 3.92 -1.23
C ILE A 63 -5.48 2.81 -1.45
N VAL A 64 -5.40 1.77 -0.64
CA VAL A 64 -6.35 0.66 -0.62
C VAL A 64 -7.42 0.95 0.43
N ASN A 65 -8.61 1.32 -0.03
CA ASN A 65 -9.76 1.49 0.86
C ASN A 65 -10.40 0.12 1.12
N ALA A 66 -10.58 -0.23 2.39
CA ALA A 66 -11.13 -1.51 2.80
C ALA A 66 -12.25 -1.33 3.83
N GLU A 67 -13.26 -2.19 3.73
CA GLU A 67 -14.44 -2.22 4.59
C GLU A 67 -14.67 -3.65 5.06
N LEU A 68 -14.91 -3.81 6.36
CA LEU A 68 -15.33 -5.07 6.94
C LEU A 68 -16.85 -5.18 6.88
N ARG A 69 -17.35 -6.17 6.14
CA ARG A 69 -18.77 -6.52 6.09
C ARG A 69 -18.99 -7.92 6.65
N GLN A 70 -20.05 -8.07 7.45
CA GLN A 70 -20.51 -9.36 7.95
C GLN A 70 -21.88 -9.68 7.32
N PRO A 71 -21.92 -10.55 6.29
CA PRO A 71 -23.19 -10.98 5.68
C PRO A 71 -24.11 -11.64 6.71
N LYS A 72 -25.41 -11.35 6.65
CA LYS A 72 -26.41 -11.84 7.63
C LYS A 72 -27.29 -12.98 7.11
N SER A 73 -27.22 -13.28 5.81
CA SER A 73 -27.96 -14.35 5.14
C SER A 73 -27.14 -14.97 4.01
N ASP A 74 -27.55 -16.14 3.53
CA ASP A 74 -26.89 -16.82 2.40
C ASP A 74 -26.97 -15.97 1.11
N ARG A 75 -28.10 -15.28 0.92
CA ARG A 75 -28.26 -14.34 -0.21
C ARG A 75 -27.25 -13.19 -0.12
N ASP A 76 -27.12 -12.57 1.05
CA ASP A 76 -26.15 -11.48 1.26
C ASP A 76 -24.72 -11.97 1.08
N ARG A 77 -24.44 -13.21 1.49
CA ARG A 77 -23.11 -13.82 1.35
C ARG A 77 -22.75 -14.05 -0.12
N GLN A 78 -23.72 -14.50 -0.92
CA GLN A 78 -23.53 -14.67 -2.37
C GLN A 78 -23.27 -13.32 -3.06
N GLU A 79 -24.07 -12.30 -2.73
CA GLU A 79 -23.89 -10.95 -3.26
C GLU A 79 -22.53 -10.37 -2.87
N PHE A 80 -22.17 -10.45 -1.58
CA PHE A 80 -20.87 -10.02 -1.07
C PHE A 80 -19.70 -10.67 -1.80
N THR A 81 -19.76 -11.99 -2.01
CA THR A 81 -18.70 -12.74 -2.70
C THR A 81 -18.55 -12.28 -4.16
N ASN A 82 -19.66 -12.06 -4.86
CA ASN A 82 -19.66 -11.55 -6.23
C ASN A 82 -19.06 -10.13 -6.30
N THR A 83 -19.48 -9.24 -5.40
CA THR A 83 -18.95 -7.87 -5.31
C THR A 83 -17.46 -7.86 -4.98
N LEU A 84 -17.02 -8.69 -4.02
CA LEU A 84 -15.62 -8.81 -3.64
C LEU A 84 -14.74 -9.25 -4.83
N SER A 85 -15.17 -10.29 -5.55
CA SER A 85 -14.45 -10.77 -6.74
C SER A 85 -14.34 -9.71 -7.84
N ALA A 86 -15.45 -9.02 -8.14
CA ALA A 86 -15.48 -7.94 -9.12
C ALA A 86 -14.58 -6.76 -8.70
N THR A 87 -14.59 -6.42 -7.41
CA THR A 87 -13.79 -5.32 -6.85
C THR A 87 -12.31 -5.64 -6.90
N LEU A 88 -11.91 -6.87 -6.54
CA LEU A 88 -10.52 -7.32 -6.62
C LEU A 88 -10.03 -7.30 -8.07
N THR A 89 -10.82 -7.82 -9.00
CA THR A 89 -10.51 -7.82 -10.44
C THR A 89 -10.31 -6.40 -10.96
N LYS A 90 -11.24 -5.48 -10.63
CA LYS A 90 -11.14 -4.07 -11.03
C LYS A 90 -9.91 -3.39 -10.42
N SER A 91 -9.60 -3.67 -9.16
CA SER A 91 -8.43 -3.09 -8.47
C SER A 91 -7.12 -3.52 -9.13
N LEU A 92 -6.98 -4.81 -9.47
CA LEU A 92 -5.82 -5.32 -10.21
C LEU A 92 -5.73 -4.71 -11.61
N GLN A 93 -6.86 -4.57 -12.31
CA GLN A 93 -6.89 -3.93 -13.62
C GLN A 93 -6.44 -2.46 -13.56
N ILE A 94 -6.85 -1.71 -12.53
CA ILE A 94 -6.41 -0.33 -12.30
C ILE A 94 -4.89 -0.29 -12.11
N MET A 95 -4.35 -1.14 -11.23
CA MET A 95 -2.91 -1.21 -10.97
C MET A 95 -2.12 -1.52 -12.25
N LEU A 96 -2.53 -2.56 -13.00
CA LEU A 96 -1.86 -2.96 -14.24
C LEU A 96 -1.95 -1.89 -15.32
N THR A 97 -3.11 -1.24 -15.47
CA THR A 97 -3.31 -0.19 -16.48
C THR A 97 -2.47 1.04 -16.15
N HIS A 98 -2.41 1.45 -14.89
CA HIS A 98 -1.63 2.60 -14.47
C HIS A 98 -0.12 2.34 -14.60
N THR A 99 0.37 1.23 -14.05
CA THR A 99 1.80 0.87 -14.08
C THR A 99 2.34 0.62 -15.49
N SER A 100 1.51 0.13 -16.42
CA SER A 100 1.90 -0.03 -17.83
C SER A 100 1.74 1.24 -18.69
N SER A 101 1.05 2.27 -18.18
CA SER A 101 0.83 3.52 -18.89
C SER A 101 2.14 4.30 -19.14
N GLY A 102 2.11 5.25 -20.08
CA GLY A 102 3.25 6.16 -20.29
C GLY A 102 3.53 7.04 -19.08
N GLU A 103 2.49 7.56 -18.44
CA GLU A 103 2.58 8.42 -17.26
C GLU A 103 3.15 7.66 -16.05
N GLY A 104 2.59 6.48 -15.75
CA GLY A 104 3.07 5.65 -14.63
C GLY A 104 4.54 5.26 -14.78
N ARG A 105 4.97 4.88 -16.00
CA ARG A 105 6.38 4.56 -16.26
C ARG A 105 7.30 5.77 -16.20
N ALA A 106 6.84 6.95 -16.63
CA ALA A 106 7.63 8.17 -16.60
C ALA A 106 7.80 8.74 -15.18
N ALA A 107 6.89 8.41 -14.25
CA ALA A 107 6.97 8.82 -12.86
C ALA A 107 8.05 8.07 -12.04
N VAL A 108 8.51 6.91 -12.53
CA VAL A 108 9.49 6.07 -11.82
C VAL A 108 10.85 6.77 -11.77
N PRO A 109 11.43 7.01 -10.57
CA PRO A 109 12.74 7.64 -10.44
C PRO A 109 13.87 6.78 -10.99
N LEU A 110 15.03 7.41 -11.18
CA LEU A 110 16.25 6.68 -11.53
C LEU A 110 16.66 5.74 -10.39
N ILE A 111 16.98 4.50 -10.73
CA ILE A 111 17.49 3.52 -9.77
C ILE A 111 18.96 3.85 -9.48
N THR A 112 19.22 4.36 -8.28
CA THR A 112 20.58 4.69 -7.81
C THR A 112 21.22 3.57 -6.99
N ASN A 113 20.41 2.66 -6.43
CA ASN A 113 20.86 1.50 -5.67
C ASN A 113 19.85 0.36 -5.82
N ALA A 114 20.28 -0.79 -6.37
CA ALA A 114 19.43 -1.95 -6.62
C ALA A 114 19.82 -3.11 -5.70
N THR A 115 19.60 -2.94 -4.40
CA THR A 115 19.83 -4.00 -3.40
C THR A 115 18.48 -4.55 -2.92
N GLY A 116 18.32 -5.87 -2.96
CA GLY A 116 17.06 -6.53 -2.61
C GLY A 116 16.02 -6.53 -3.74
N ILE A 117 14.75 -6.70 -3.38
CA ILE A 117 13.63 -6.87 -4.33
C ILE A 117 13.10 -5.58 -4.91
N SER A 118 13.14 -4.52 -4.12
CA SER A 118 12.73 -3.19 -4.55
C SER A 118 13.94 -2.26 -4.53
N PRO A 119 14.26 -1.57 -5.63
CA PRO A 119 15.27 -0.52 -5.64
C PRO A 119 14.80 0.75 -4.91
N PHE A 120 13.52 0.82 -4.53
CA PHE A 120 12.89 1.95 -3.87
C PHE A 120 12.45 1.57 -2.45
N PRO A 121 12.68 2.42 -1.43
CA PRO A 121 12.08 2.24 -0.12
C PRO A 121 10.55 2.11 -0.22
N ILE A 122 10.00 1.12 0.49
CA ILE A 122 8.57 0.85 0.59
C ILE A 122 8.14 1.08 2.02
N ARG A 123 7.08 1.88 2.22
CA ARG A 123 6.42 2.05 3.52
C ARG A 123 4.95 1.68 3.40
N ILE A 124 4.47 0.86 4.32
CA ILE A 124 3.03 0.54 4.44
C ILE A 124 2.50 1.20 5.71
N THR A 125 1.52 2.09 5.55
CA THR A 125 0.84 2.81 6.63
C THR A 125 -0.61 2.36 6.70
N VAL A 126 -1.12 2.14 7.90
CA VAL A 126 -2.51 1.75 8.13
C VAL A 126 -3.26 2.90 8.79
N LYS A 127 -4.46 3.21 8.28
CA LYS A 127 -5.34 4.23 8.86
C LYS A 127 -6.73 3.67 9.14
N VAL A 128 -7.25 3.87 10.35
CA VAL A 128 -8.62 3.51 10.73
C VAL A 128 -9.28 4.76 11.30
N ASP A 129 -10.51 5.04 10.84
CA ASP A 129 -11.25 6.27 11.19
C ASP A 129 -10.41 7.58 11.00
N GLY A 130 -9.53 7.57 9.99
CA GLY A 130 -8.67 8.71 9.64
C GLY A 130 -7.38 8.83 10.48
N VAL A 131 -7.20 7.98 11.48
CA VAL A 131 -6.02 7.98 12.36
C VAL A 131 -5.06 6.87 11.95
N GLU A 132 -3.77 7.18 11.89
CA GLU A 132 -2.72 6.18 11.65
C GLU A 132 -2.59 5.24 12.86
N VAL A 133 -2.55 3.94 12.59
CA VAL A 133 -2.46 2.89 13.60
C VAL A 133 -1.26 1.99 13.29
N GLY A 134 -0.43 1.73 14.30
CA GLY A 134 0.74 0.87 14.20
C GLY A 134 1.88 1.46 13.39
#